data_AF-K4AD80-F1
#
_entry.id   AF-K4AD80-F1
#
_cell.length_a   1.000
_cell.length_b   1.000
_cell.length_c   1.000
_cell.angle_alpha   90.00
_cell.angle_beta   90.00
_cell.angle_gamma   90.00
#
_symmetry.space_group_name_H-M   'P 1'
#
loop_
_entity.id
_entity.type
_entity.pdbx_description
1 polymer ?
#
loop_
_entity_poly.entity_id
_entity_poly.type
_entity_poly.pdbx_seq_one_letter_code
_entity_poly.pdbx_strand_id
1 'polypeptide(L)'
;MAAMGQEEDDIDHYEVLCLPSGEEGAALTIEQIEKAYRTQSRQRHPDKRPDDPNATADFQRLSSSYKLLRDESLRRQFDARLRGRREAAARAAASGVKRRKAVSDLEERERAAAAGQPANPEELAKREMKQKAADIERELEQFRTAKQAAAAGATASSAYGDKKGGASQDGVKTDKGKILKVSWDGSADSYTAAKLEELFQKFGKVEDIVIKTRKSRSKGSAIVVMGTKEAALLAIQNHFSLFPLNVAPVQESGGLPARPSQTHESRASNIDGTGFSDLEASVFRKLQEAQKRKQCG
;
A
#
# COMPACT_ATOMS: atom_id res chain seq x y z
N MET A 1 -41.21 -38.18 9.84
CA MET A 1 -41.04 -38.06 11.31
C MET A 1 -39.69 -38.65 11.77
N ALA A 2 -38.56 -38.35 11.12
CA ALA A 2 -37.25 -38.94 11.48
C ALA A 2 -36.24 -37.94 12.10
N ALA A 3 -36.57 -36.64 12.11
CA ALA A 3 -35.64 -35.59 12.57
C ALA A 3 -35.62 -35.41 14.11
N MET A 4 -36.73 -35.68 14.80
CA MET A 4 -36.84 -35.45 16.26
C MET A 4 -36.01 -36.45 17.08
N GLY A 5 -35.68 -37.62 16.53
CA GLY A 5 -34.90 -38.64 17.25
C GLY A 5 -33.40 -38.33 17.35
N GLN A 6 -32.85 -37.53 16.42
CA GLN A 6 -31.42 -37.22 16.41
C GLN A 6 -31.05 -36.09 17.39
N GLU A 7 -31.98 -35.19 17.68
CA GLU A 7 -31.75 -34.10 18.64
C GLU A 7 -31.73 -34.61 20.09
N GLU A 8 -32.51 -35.65 20.41
CA GLU A 8 -32.49 -36.27 21.74
C GLU A 8 -31.16 -36.99 22.02
N ASP A 9 -30.52 -37.54 20.98
CA ASP A 9 -29.24 -38.27 21.03
C ASP A 9 -28.00 -37.39 21.31
N ASP A 10 -28.11 -36.08 21.07
CA ASP A 10 -27.04 -35.10 21.23
C ASP A 10 -27.06 -34.39 22.59
N ILE A 11 -28.15 -34.57 23.35
CA ILE A 11 -28.37 -33.95 24.65
C ILE A 11 -27.59 -34.70 25.73
N ASP A 12 -27.00 -33.96 26.65
CA ASP A 12 -26.45 -34.57 27.86
C ASP A 12 -27.56 -34.98 28.83
N HIS A 13 -27.85 -36.28 28.88
CA HIS A 13 -28.91 -36.82 29.74
C HIS A 13 -28.59 -36.68 31.22
N TYR A 14 -27.32 -36.64 31.63
CA TYR A 14 -26.94 -36.43 33.03
C TYR A 14 -27.28 -35.00 33.47
N GLU A 15 -26.99 -34.00 32.63
CA GLU A 15 -27.33 -32.60 32.90
C GLU A 15 -28.84 -32.37 33.03
N VAL A 16 -29.65 -33.08 32.24
CA VAL A 16 -31.12 -32.99 32.33
C VAL A 16 -31.63 -33.46 33.70
N LEU A 17 -31.00 -34.47 34.29
CA LEU A 17 -31.30 -34.98 35.63
C LEU A 17 -30.57 -34.18 36.74
N CYS A 18 -29.82 -33.13 36.38
CA CYS A 18 -28.96 -32.35 37.27
C CYS A 18 -27.90 -33.21 37.99
N LEU A 19 -27.30 -34.15 37.24
CA LEU A 19 -26.21 -35.01 37.69
C LEU A 19 -24.90 -34.60 37.02
N PRO A 20 -23.73 -34.89 37.64
CA PRO A 20 -22.45 -34.66 36.99
C PRO A 20 -22.34 -35.50 35.71
N SER A 21 -21.81 -34.91 34.65
CA SER A 21 -21.60 -35.57 33.36
C SER A 21 -20.19 -36.16 33.24
N GLY A 22 -19.97 -37.01 32.24
CA GLY A 22 -18.68 -37.59 31.92
C GLY A 22 -18.33 -38.79 32.79
N GLU A 23 -17.10 -38.84 33.30
CA GLU A 23 -16.59 -39.97 34.09
C GLU A 23 -17.30 -40.11 35.44
N GLU A 24 -17.62 -38.98 36.08
CA GLU A 24 -18.39 -38.94 37.32
C GLU A 24 -19.83 -39.41 37.10
N GLY A 25 -20.44 -39.01 35.98
CA GLY A 25 -21.77 -39.45 35.57
C GLY A 25 -21.84 -40.94 35.29
N ALA A 26 -20.84 -41.50 34.60
CA ALA A 26 -20.72 -42.93 34.34
C ALA A 26 -20.52 -43.77 35.62
N ALA A 27 -19.97 -43.19 36.67
CA ALA A 27 -19.78 -43.86 37.97
C ALA A 27 -21.06 -43.93 38.84
N LEU A 28 -22.12 -43.20 38.48
CA LEU A 28 -23.35 -43.16 39.28
C LEU A 28 -24.11 -44.49 39.27
N THR A 29 -24.71 -44.85 40.40
CA THR A 29 -25.58 -46.02 40.49
C THR A 29 -26.99 -45.72 39.99
N ILE A 30 -27.73 -46.76 39.58
CA ILE A 30 -29.11 -46.63 39.12
C ILE A 30 -30.01 -46.00 40.20
N GLU A 31 -29.77 -46.31 41.48
CA GLU A 31 -30.51 -45.73 42.61
C GLU A 31 -30.32 -44.21 42.73
N GLN A 32 -29.10 -43.71 42.49
CA GLN A 32 -28.79 -42.28 42.49
C GLN A 32 -29.52 -41.58 41.34
N ILE A 33 -29.52 -42.20 40.15
CA ILE A 33 -30.24 -41.71 38.96
C ILE A 33 -31.75 -41.67 39.22
N GLU A 34 -32.32 -42.72 39.82
CA GLU A 34 -33.74 -42.77 40.16
C GLU A 34 -34.13 -41.74 41.23
N LYS A 35 -33.27 -41.53 42.24
CA LYS A 35 -33.46 -40.49 43.25
C LYS A 35 -33.45 -39.10 42.62
N ALA A 36 -32.52 -38.82 41.71
CA ALA A 36 -32.46 -37.57 40.97
C ALA A 36 -33.70 -37.37 40.10
N TYR A 37 -34.12 -38.39 39.34
CA TYR A 37 -35.33 -38.35 38.54
C TYR A 37 -36.59 -38.06 39.37
N ARG A 38 -36.79 -38.74 40.50
CA ARG A 38 -37.93 -38.48 41.40
C ARG A 38 -37.95 -37.06 41.94
N THR A 39 -36.77 -36.51 42.24
CA THR A 39 -36.62 -35.14 42.72
C THR A 39 -36.96 -34.13 41.63
N GLN A 40 -36.37 -34.29 40.44
CA GLN A 40 -36.60 -33.40 39.29
C GLN A 40 -38.02 -33.50 38.75
N SER A 41 -38.60 -34.70 38.73
CA SER A 41 -39.98 -34.95 38.29
C SER A 41 -40.98 -34.16 39.14
N ARG A 42 -40.78 -34.09 40.46
CA ARG A 42 -41.65 -33.31 41.36
C ARG A 42 -41.52 -31.81 41.20
N GLN A 43 -40.38 -31.32 40.69
CA GLN A 43 -40.11 -29.90 40.47
C GLN A 43 -40.63 -29.44 39.10
N ARG A 44 -40.44 -30.27 38.07
CA ARG A 44 -40.78 -29.95 36.67
C ARG A 44 -42.13 -30.52 36.22
N HIS A 45 -42.96 -31.02 37.14
CA HIS A 45 -44.26 -31.59 36.78
C HIS A 45 -45.20 -30.50 36.21
N PRO A 46 -45.88 -30.75 35.08
CA PRO A 46 -46.78 -29.76 34.46
C PRO A 46 -47.94 -29.34 35.38
N ASP A 47 -48.43 -30.22 36.24
CA ASP A 47 -49.46 -29.92 37.25
C ASP A 47 -49.08 -28.79 38.21
N LYS A 48 -47.78 -28.65 38.53
CA LYS A 48 -47.27 -27.59 39.41
C LYS A 48 -46.81 -26.34 38.65
N ARG A 49 -46.73 -26.41 37.33
CA ARG A 49 -46.29 -25.34 36.44
C ARG A 49 -47.34 -25.11 35.34
N PRO A 50 -48.61 -24.82 35.68
CA PRO A 50 -49.67 -24.66 34.69
C PRO A 50 -49.46 -23.42 33.79
N ASP A 51 -48.73 -22.42 34.27
CA ASP A 51 -48.47 -21.17 33.55
C ASP A 51 -47.32 -21.29 32.53
N ASP A 52 -46.52 -22.36 32.60
CA ASP A 52 -45.36 -22.56 31.73
C ASP A 52 -45.71 -23.41 30.50
N PRO A 53 -45.72 -22.86 29.27
CA PRO A 53 -46.03 -23.62 28.06
C PRO A 53 -45.01 -24.74 27.76
N ASN A 54 -43.79 -24.61 28.30
CA ASN A 54 -42.71 -25.58 28.11
C ASN A 54 -42.69 -26.70 29.16
N ALA A 55 -43.54 -26.66 30.20
CA ALA A 55 -43.49 -27.62 31.30
C ALA A 55 -43.68 -29.07 30.83
N THR A 56 -44.57 -29.29 29.87
CA THR A 56 -44.81 -30.61 29.28
C THR A 56 -43.58 -31.11 28.51
N ALA A 57 -42.94 -30.25 27.70
CA ALA A 57 -41.74 -30.60 26.94
C ALA A 57 -40.54 -30.89 27.87
N ASP A 58 -40.35 -30.08 28.92
CA ASP A 58 -39.33 -30.30 29.94
C ASP A 58 -39.51 -31.66 30.64
N PHE A 59 -40.75 -32.01 30.97
CA PHE A 59 -41.07 -33.27 31.64
C PHE A 59 -40.87 -34.47 30.71
N GLN A 60 -41.25 -34.34 29.43
CA GLN A 60 -40.99 -35.37 28.41
C GLN A 60 -39.49 -35.59 28.25
N ARG A 61 -38.69 -34.52 28.13
CA ARG A 61 -37.22 -34.60 28.06
C ARG A 61 -36.62 -35.26 29.29
N LEU A 62 -37.10 -34.92 30.49
CA LEU A 62 -36.67 -35.56 31.74
C LEU A 62 -36.99 -37.06 31.75
N SER A 63 -38.18 -37.44 31.28
CA SER A 63 -38.60 -38.85 31.18
C SER A 63 -37.76 -39.64 30.16
N SER A 64 -37.50 -39.07 28.98
CA SER A 64 -36.64 -39.66 27.95
C SER A 64 -35.21 -39.88 28.47
N SER A 65 -34.61 -38.86 29.10
CA SER A 65 -33.27 -38.98 29.69
C SER A 65 -33.19 -40.05 30.79
N TYR A 66 -34.21 -40.15 31.64
CA TYR A 66 -34.25 -41.21 32.66
C TYR A 66 -34.36 -42.61 32.05
N LYS A 67 -35.18 -42.80 31.01
CA LYS A 67 -35.33 -44.09 30.33
C LYS A 67 -34.00 -44.56 29.74
N LEU A 68 -33.25 -43.66 29.12
CA LEU A 68 -31.93 -43.97 28.54
C LEU A 68 -30.90 -44.29 29.61
N LEU A 69 -30.82 -43.51 30.69
CA LEU A 69 -29.84 -43.72 31.77
C LEU A 69 -30.17 -44.92 32.66
N ARG A 70 -31.44 -45.36 32.70
CA ARG A 70 -31.87 -46.54 33.45
C ARG A 70 -31.44 -47.85 32.79
N ASP A 71 -31.42 -47.90 31.45
CA ASP A 71 -30.97 -49.07 30.70
C ASP A 71 -29.43 -49.06 30.60
N GLU A 72 -28.79 -50.07 31.19
CA GLU A 72 -27.34 -50.20 31.21
C GLU A 72 -26.73 -50.28 29.79
N SER A 73 -27.42 -50.93 28.84
CA SER A 73 -26.95 -51.05 27.47
C SER A 73 -26.95 -49.70 26.76
N LEU A 74 -28.05 -48.95 26.88
CA LEU A 74 -28.18 -47.62 26.27
C LEU A 74 -27.25 -46.61 26.93
N ARG A 75 -27.14 -46.65 28.26
CA ARG A 75 -26.20 -45.83 29.03
C ARG A 75 -24.76 -46.06 28.59
N ARG A 76 -24.34 -47.32 28.42
CA ARG A 76 -22.98 -47.65 27.96
C ARG A 76 -22.70 -47.11 26.55
N GLN A 77 -23.68 -47.18 25.64
CA GLN A 77 -23.54 -46.63 24.29
C GLN A 77 -23.43 -45.10 24.31
N PHE A 78 -24.26 -44.46 25.13
CA PHE A 78 -24.21 -43.01 25.35
C PHE A 78 -22.86 -42.56 25.94
N ASP A 79 -22.40 -43.21 27.01
CA ASP A 79 -21.11 -42.92 27.65
C ASP A 79 -19.94 -43.13 26.67
N ALA A 80 -20.00 -44.17 25.83
CA ALA A 80 -19.01 -44.42 24.78
C ALA A 80 -18.99 -43.30 23.73
N ARG A 81 -20.16 -42.83 23.29
CA ARG A 81 -20.29 -41.69 22.37
C ARG A 81 -19.74 -40.42 22.99
N LEU A 82 -20.05 -40.14 24.26
CA LEU A 82 -19.58 -38.96 24.98
C LEU A 82 -18.05 -38.96 25.12
N ARG A 83 -17.45 -40.10 25.46
CA ARG A 83 -15.98 -40.28 25.45
C ARG A 83 -15.39 -40.06 24.07
N GLY A 84 -15.97 -40.66 23.03
CA GLY A 84 -15.51 -40.49 21.65
C GLY A 84 -15.52 -39.03 21.20
N ARG A 85 -16.58 -38.28 21.54
CA ARG A 85 -16.68 -36.83 21.27
C ARG A 85 -15.59 -36.04 22.00
N ARG A 86 -15.37 -36.31 23.30
CA ARG A 86 -14.33 -35.65 24.10
C ARG A 86 -12.92 -35.92 23.56
N GLU A 87 -12.63 -37.16 23.20
CA GLU A 87 -11.35 -37.53 22.59
C GLU A 87 -11.16 -36.88 21.21
N ALA A 88 -12.20 -36.86 20.37
CA ALA A 88 -12.15 -36.21 19.08
C ALA A 88 -11.89 -34.70 19.22
N ALA A 89 -12.57 -34.04 20.17
CA ALA A 89 -12.34 -32.64 20.49
C ALA A 89 -10.90 -32.39 21.00
N ALA A 90 -10.38 -33.26 21.87
CA ALA A 90 -9.00 -33.18 22.35
C ALA A 90 -7.97 -33.34 21.22
N ARG A 91 -8.18 -34.31 20.31
CA ARG A 91 -7.32 -34.51 19.13
C ARG A 91 -7.39 -33.30 18.18
N ALA A 92 -8.59 -32.77 17.95
CA ALA A 92 -8.78 -31.57 17.13
C ALA A 92 -8.03 -30.38 17.74
N ALA A 93 -8.17 -30.13 19.04
CA ALA A 93 -7.46 -29.08 19.76
C ALA A 93 -5.93 -29.25 19.66
N ALA A 94 -5.41 -30.47 19.89
CA ALA A 94 -3.99 -30.76 19.77
C ALA A 94 -3.46 -30.55 18.34
N SER A 95 -4.21 -30.99 17.33
CA SER A 95 -3.85 -30.77 15.92
C SER A 95 -3.89 -29.29 15.54
N GLY A 96 -4.81 -28.51 16.12
CA GLY A 96 -4.89 -27.06 15.96
C GLY A 96 -3.65 -26.34 16.51
N VAL A 97 -3.16 -26.76 17.68
CA VAL A 97 -1.91 -26.22 18.26
C VAL A 97 -0.70 -26.52 17.36
N LYS A 98 -0.58 -27.77 16.88
CA LYS A 98 0.51 -28.16 15.97
C LYS A 98 0.48 -27.36 14.68
N ARG A 99 -0.71 -27.18 14.09
CA ARG A 99 -0.88 -26.37 12.87
C ARG A 99 -0.48 -24.91 13.10
N ARG A 100 -0.93 -24.28 14.20
CA ARG A 100 -0.55 -22.90 14.53
C ARG A 100 0.96 -22.75 14.69
N LYS A 101 1.62 -23.69 15.36
CA LYS A 101 3.08 -23.68 15.51
C LYS A 101 3.78 -23.80 14.16
N ALA A 102 3.33 -24.70 13.29
CA ALA A 102 3.88 -24.86 11.95
C ALA A 102 3.70 -23.61 11.09
N VAL A 103 2.53 -22.95 11.16
CA VAL A 103 2.28 -21.68 10.47
C VAL A 103 3.23 -20.59 10.97
N SER A 104 3.41 -20.46 12.29
CA SER A 104 4.33 -19.47 12.86
C SER A 104 5.79 -19.72 12.45
N ASP A 105 6.24 -20.97 12.44
CA ASP A 105 7.60 -21.34 12.01
C ASP A 105 7.80 -21.08 10.51
N LEU A 106 6.79 -21.34 9.67
CA LEU A 106 6.82 -20.99 8.25
C LEU A 106 6.90 -19.47 8.04
N GLU A 107 6.05 -18.71 8.72
CA GLU A 107 6.02 -17.24 8.59
C GLU A 107 7.36 -16.62 9.04
N GLU A 108 7.97 -17.15 10.10
CA GLU A 108 9.30 -16.70 10.56
C GLU A 108 10.38 -17.00 9.53
N ARG A 109 10.36 -18.19 8.90
CA ARG A 109 11.30 -18.53 7.82
C ARG A 109 11.09 -17.65 6.59
N GLU A 110 9.86 -17.38 6.21
CA GLU A 110 9.54 -16.47 5.11
C GLU A 110 10.04 -15.06 5.40
N ARG A 111 9.85 -14.57 6.63
CA ARG A 111 10.38 -13.28 7.07
C ARG A 111 11.90 -13.23 7.07
N ALA A 112 12.56 -14.28 7.56
CA ALA A 112 14.03 -14.37 7.56
C ALA A 112 14.59 -14.45 6.14
N ALA A 113 13.94 -15.20 5.24
CA ALA A 113 14.30 -15.27 3.83
C ALA A 113 14.10 -13.91 3.14
N ALA A 114 13.00 -13.21 3.42
CA ALA A 114 12.76 -11.86 2.91
C ALA A 114 13.77 -10.83 3.46
N ALA A 115 14.21 -10.96 4.71
CA ALA A 115 15.23 -10.09 5.31
C ALA A 115 16.65 -10.38 4.78
N GLY A 116 16.95 -11.64 4.46
CA GLY A 116 18.21 -12.07 3.87
C GLY A 116 18.28 -11.87 2.35
N GLN A 117 17.16 -11.64 1.68
CA GLN A 117 17.15 -11.15 0.31
C GLN A 117 17.65 -9.72 0.31
N PRO A 118 18.80 -9.41 -0.32
CA PRO A 118 19.18 -8.03 -0.53
C PRO A 118 18.05 -7.42 -1.37
N ALA A 119 17.34 -6.45 -0.80
CA ALA A 119 16.34 -5.71 -1.54
C ALA A 119 17.01 -5.25 -2.84
N ASN A 120 16.41 -5.61 -3.98
CA ASN A 120 16.99 -5.30 -5.28
C ASN A 120 17.37 -3.81 -5.25
N PRO A 121 18.64 -3.42 -5.46
CA PRO A 121 19.07 -2.03 -5.31
C PRO A 121 18.19 -1.07 -6.13
N GLU A 122 17.63 -1.56 -7.23
CA GLU A 122 16.66 -0.84 -8.05
C GLU A 122 15.33 -0.57 -7.34
N GLU A 123 14.83 -1.51 -6.53
CA GLU A 123 13.58 -1.36 -5.77
C GLU A 123 13.74 -0.43 -4.57
N LEU A 124 14.89 -0.47 -3.88
CA LEU A 124 15.23 0.51 -2.85
C LEU A 124 15.34 1.92 -3.43
N ALA A 125 16.05 2.09 -4.55
CA ALA A 125 16.15 3.38 -5.24
C ALA A 125 14.77 3.91 -5.68
N LYS A 126 13.88 3.05 -6.17
CA LYS A 126 12.49 3.42 -6.51
C LYS A 126 11.69 3.85 -5.27
N ARG A 127 11.84 3.17 -4.13
CA ARG A 127 11.18 3.54 -2.87
C ARG A 127 11.67 4.89 -2.35
N GLU A 128 12.98 5.11 -2.34
CA GLU A 128 13.56 6.40 -1.94
C GLU A 128 13.14 7.54 -2.86
N MET A 129 13.15 7.31 -4.18
CA MET A 129 12.71 8.31 -5.15
C MET A 129 11.23 8.65 -4.97
N LYS A 130 10.39 7.66 -4.67
CA LYS A 130 8.96 7.86 -4.38
C LYS A 130 8.74 8.66 -3.09
N GLN A 131 9.51 8.38 -2.04
CA GLN A 131 9.45 9.16 -0.79
C GLN A 131 9.86 10.62 -1.02
N LYS A 132 11.01 10.83 -1.67
CA LYS A 132 11.50 12.17 -2.02
C LYS A 132 10.50 12.92 -2.90
N ALA A 133 9.87 12.24 -3.86
CA ALA A 133 8.84 12.84 -4.71
C ALA A 133 7.60 13.26 -3.90
N ALA A 134 7.14 12.42 -2.96
CA ALA A 134 6.02 12.74 -2.09
C ALA A 134 6.32 13.91 -1.14
N ASP A 135 7.54 14.00 -0.62
CA ASP A 135 7.98 15.12 0.22
C ASP A 135 8.01 16.43 -0.58
N ILE A 136 8.56 16.39 -1.80
CA ILE A 136 8.57 17.55 -2.72
C ILE A 136 7.12 17.97 -3.06
N GLU A 137 6.25 17.00 -3.35
CA GLU A 137 4.84 17.29 -3.67
C GLU A 137 4.12 17.95 -2.48
N ARG A 138 4.37 17.47 -1.26
CA ARG A 138 3.83 18.07 -0.04
C ARG A 138 4.35 19.49 0.18
N GLU A 139 5.64 19.73 -0.05
CA GLU A 139 6.24 21.06 0.10
C GLU A 139 5.68 22.03 -0.96
N LEU A 140 5.48 21.57 -2.20
CA LEU A 140 4.83 22.35 -3.26
C LEU A 140 3.38 22.70 -2.94
N GLU A 141 2.62 21.76 -2.39
CA GLU A 141 1.23 21.98 -1.95
C GLU A 141 1.18 23.02 -0.82
N GLN A 142 2.08 22.92 0.16
CA GLN A 142 2.21 23.91 1.24
C GLN A 142 2.58 25.30 0.71
N PHE A 143 3.50 25.38 -0.26
CA PHE A 143 3.88 26.65 -0.86
C PHE A 143 2.73 27.25 -1.69
N ARG A 144 1.99 26.42 -2.42
CA ARG A 144 0.85 26.84 -3.24
C ARG A 144 -0.29 27.37 -2.38
N THR A 145 -0.62 26.65 -1.30
CA THR A 145 -1.64 27.06 -0.33
C THR A 145 -1.23 28.33 0.41
N ALA A 146 0.02 28.46 0.86
CA ALA A 146 0.54 29.69 1.47
C ALA A 146 0.48 30.90 0.50
N LYS A 147 0.81 30.70 -0.78
CA LYS A 147 0.73 31.74 -1.81
C LYS A 147 -0.71 32.14 -2.15
N GLN A 148 -1.64 31.18 -2.18
CA GLN A 148 -3.07 31.47 -2.34
C GLN A 148 -3.67 32.16 -1.10
N ALA A 149 -3.27 31.78 0.12
CA ALA A 149 -3.66 32.46 1.35
C ALA A 149 -3.11 33.89 1.41
N ALA A 150 -1.87 34.12 0.98
CA ALA A 150 -1.30 35.46 0.86
C ALA A 150 -2.00 36.31 -0.22
N ALA A 151 -2.42 35.71 -1.35
CA ALA A 151 -3.19 36.39 -2.38
C ALA A 151 -4.65 36.68 -1.96
N ALA A 152 -5.28 35.80 -1.19
CA ALA A 152 -6.59 36.02 -0.59
C ALA A 152 -6.54 37.09 0.52
N GLY A 153 -5.46 37.11 1.32
CA GLY A 153 -5.19 38.18 2.28
C GLY A 153 -4.93 39.54 1.64
N ALA A 154 -4.36 39.58 0.42
CA ALA A 154 -4.15 40.81 -0.34
C ALA A 154 -5.42 41.33 -1.07
N THR A 155 -6.48 40.53 -1.19
CA THR A 155 -7.74 40.93 -1.84
C THR A 155 -8.83 41.37 -0.85
N ALA A 156 -8.64 41.15 0.45
CA ALA A 156 -9.54 41.63 1.51
C ALA A 156 -9.21 43.03 2.05
N SER A 157 -8.13 43.68 1.58
CA SER A 157 -7.77 45.06 1.90
C SER A 157 -7.64 45.92 0.64
N SER A 158 -8.69 45.96 -0.18
CA SER A 158 -8.83 46.99 -1.22
C SER A 158 -10.27 47.49 -1.28
N ALA A 159 -10.63 48.26 -0.25
CA ALA A 159 -11.65 49.28 -0.34
C ALA A 159 -11.01 50.56 0.19
N TYR A 160 -11.00 51.61 -0.65
CA TYR A 160 -10.54 52.98 -0.40
C TYR A 160 -9.05 53.29 -0.63
N GLY A 161 -8.77 54.05 -1.70
CA GLY A 161 -7.59 54.91 -1.81
C GLY A 161 -6.74 54.73 -3.06
N ASP A 162 -7.07 55.45 -4.12
CA ASP A 162 -6.18 55.79 -5.22
C ASP A 162 -4.89 56.44 -4.67
N LYS A 163 -3.73 55.78 -4.85
CA LYS A 163 -2.41 56.41 -4.85
C LYS A 163 -1.35 55.46 -5.41
N LYS A 164 -0.95 55.81 -6.63
CA LYS A 164 0.27 55.43 -7.36
C LYS A 164 1.51 55.41 -6.44
N GLY A 165 2.17 54.26 -6.35
CA GLY A 165 3.42 54.09 -5.62
C GLY A 165 3.97 52.67 -5.80
N GLY A 166 4.71 52.45 -6.88
CA GLY A 166 5.43 51.19 -7.11
C GLY A 166 6.70 51.11 -6.28
N ALA A 167 6.93 49.96 -5.65
CA ALA A 167 8.17 49.48 -5.04
C ALA A 167 7.84 48.11 -4.39
N SER A 168 8.59 47.01 -4.48
CA SER A 168 9.84 46.69 -5.16
C SER A 168 9.85 45.17 -5.28
N GLN A 169 9.96 44.63 -6.49
CA GLN A 169 10.40 43.24 -6.67
C GLN A 169 11.92 43.23 -6.56
N ASP A 170 12.43 42.90 -5.38
CA ASP A 170 13.85 42.63 -5.17
C ASP A 170 14.18 41.21 -5.62
N GLY A 171 14.09 41.02 -6.94
CA GLY A 171 14.93 40.07 -7.64
C GLY A 171 15.68 40.93 -8.63
N VAL A 172 16.98 41.11 -8.44
CA VAL A 172 17.85 41.82 -9.36
C VAL A 172 17.67 41.19 -10.74
N LYS A 173 16.74 41.73 -11.52
CA LYS A 173 16.62 41.50 -12.95
C LYS A 173 17.80 42.25 -13.52
N THR A 174 18.94 41.57 -13.63
CA THR A 174 20.09 42.09 -14.35
C THR A 174 19.59 42.58 -15.70
N ASP A 175 19.66 43.88 -15.94
CA ASP A 175 19.11 44.49 -17.15
C ASP A 175 19.70 43.75 -18.35
N LYS A 176 18.87 43.04 -19.14
CA LYS A 176 19.36 42.22 -20.26
C LYS A 176 20.20 43.02 -21.27
N GLY A 177 20.02 44.35 -21.31
CA GLY A 177 20.82 45.28 -22.11
C GLY A 177 22.26 45.51 -21.61
N LYS A 178 22.62 45.00 -20.43
CA LYS A 178 23.98 44.99 -19.86
C LYS A 178 24.71 43.68 -20.16
N ILE A 179 24.02 42.66 -20.68
CA ILE A 179 24.55 41.31 -20.82
C ILE A 179 25.03 41.07 -22.24
N LEU A 180 26.29 40.69 -22.37
CA LEU A 180 26.97 40.36 -23.61
C LEU A 180 27.26 38.86 -23.63
N LYS A 181 26.93 38.19 -24.74
CA LYS A 181 27.40 36.83 -25.01
C LYS A 181 28.67 36.91 -25.84
N VAL A 182 29.77 36.40 -25.30
CA VAL A 182 31.08 36.40 -25.95
C VAL A 182 31.43 34.97 -26.32
N SER A 183 31.81 34.72 -27.56
CA SER A 183 32.21 33.39 -28.03
C SER A 183 33.48 33.48 -28.85
N TRP A 184 34.37 32.50 -28.71
CA TRP A 184 35.62 32.40 -29.45
C TRP A 184 35.83 30.97 -29.94
N ASP A 185 36.44 30.83 -31.12
CA ASP A 185 36.95 29.58 -31.63
C ASP A 185 38.43 29.42 -31.24
N GLY A 186 38.82 28.26 -30.73
CA GLY A 186 40.22 27.99 -30.40
C GLY A 186 40.47 27.40 -29.01
N SER A 187 41.61 26.70 -28.92
CA SER A 187 42.04 25.76 -27.87
C SER A 187 41.80 26.22 -26.42
N ALA A 188 41.61 25.22 -25.55
CA ALA A 188 40.94 25.24 -24.25
C ALA A 188 41.43 26.24 -23.17
N ASP A 189 42.47 27.03 -23.44
CA ASP A 189 43.14 27.91 -22.45
C ASP A 189 43.34 29.37 -22.92
N SER A 190 42.71 29.81 -24.01
CA SER A 190 43.06 31.10 -24.65
C SER A 190 42.46 32.37 -24.02
N TYR A 191 41.40 32.25 -23.20
CA TYR A 191 40.73 33.39 -22.54
C TYR A 191 40.28 33.05 -21.11
N THR A 192 41.03 33.55 -20.13
CA THR A 192 40.68 33.52 -18.70
C THR A 192 39.76 34.70 -18.36
N ALA A 193 39.02 34.63 -17.24
CA ALA A 193 38.13 35.71 -16.78
C ALA A 193 38.85 37.07 -16.71
N ALA A 194 40.08 37.10 -16.20
CA ALA A 194 40.90 38.32 -16.12
C ALA A 194 41.23 38.95 -17.49
N LYS A 195 41.44 38.12 -18.52
CA LYS A 195 41.73 38.60 -19.87
C LYS A 195 40.48 39.15 -20.56
N LEU A 196 39.32 38.56 -20.28
CA LEU A 196 38.04 39.11 -20.73
C LEU A 196 37.75 40.43 -19.99
N GLU A 197 38.03 40.51 -18.69
CA GLU A 197 37.90 41.75 -17.92
C GLU A 197 38.74 42.87 -18.51
N GLU A 198 40.03 42.65 -18.78
CA GLU A 198 40.93 43.65 -19.39
C GLU A 198 40.41 44.17 -20.75
N LEU A 199 39.87 43.27 -21.59
CA LEU A 199 39.33 43.62 -22.89
C LEU A 199 38.03 44.43 -22.78
N PHE A 200 37.14 44.05 -21.86
CA PHE A 200 35.85 44.72 -21.69
C PHE A 200 35.94 45.99 -20.82
N GLN A 201 36.96 46.12 -19.98
CA GLN A 201 37.23 47.30 -19.16
C GLN A 201 37.41 48.58 -20.00
N LYS A 202 37.90 48.45 -21.25
CA LYS A 202 38.03 49.57 -22.20
C LYS A 202 36.68 50.18 -22.59
N PHE A 203 35.61 49.41 -22.51
CA PHE A 203 34.26 49.83 -22.89
C PHE A 203 33.43 50.26 -21.68
N GLY A 204 33.78 49.81 -20.48
CA GLY A 204 33.19 50.23 -19.22
C GLY A 204 33.48 49.25 -18.09
N LYS A 205 33.02 49.58 -16.87
CA LYS A 205 33.16 48.70 -15.69
C LYS A 205 32.44 47.37 -15.95
N VAL A 206 33.14 46.25 -15.73
CA VAL A 206 32.56 44.89 -15.80
C VAL A 206 32.05 44.51 -14.40
N GLU A 207 30.82 43.97 -14.31
CA GLU A 207 30.22 43.53 -13.05
C GLU A 207 30.43 42.05 -12.79
N ASP A 208 30.28 41.21 -13.82
CA ASP A 208 30.41 39.76 -13.68
C ASP A 208 30.82 39.09 -14.99
N ILE A 209 31.59 38.00 -14.88
CA ILE A 209 32.09 37.20 -16.01
C ILE A 209 31.87 35.72 -15.71
N VAL A 210 30.96 35.10 -16.44
CA VAL A 210 30.65 33.67 -16.32
C VAL A 210 31.13 32.93 -17.56
N ILE A 211 32.22 32.16 -17.43
CA ILE A 211 32.73 31.31 -18.50
C ILE A 211 31.97 29.98 -18.50
N LYS A 212 31.29 29.67 -19.61
CA LYS A 212 30.63 28.38 -19.82
C LYS A 212 31.61 27.43 -20.51
N THR A 213 32.32 26.62 -19.71
CA THR A 213 33.12 25.52 -20.23
C THR A 213 32.20 24.36 -20.64
N ARG A 214 32.21 23.97 -21.91
CA ARG A 214 31.52 22.76 -22.41
C ARG A 214 32.55 21.65 -22.66
N LYS A 215 32.13 20.38 -22.59
CA LYS A 215 32.95 19.17 -22.85
C LYS A 215 33.60 19.07 -24.25
N SER A 216 33.38 20.03 -25.16
CA SER A 216 33.88 19.99 -26.55
C SER A 216 35.00 21.02 -26.75
N ARG A 217 36.18 20.57 -27.19
CA ARG A 217 37.45 21.34 -27.21
C ARG A 217 37.54 22.46 -28.26
N SER A 218 36.50 22.71 -29.07
CA SER A 218 36.65 23.58 -30.26
C SER A 218 36.13 25.01 -30.10
N LYS A 219 35.25 25.30 -29.13
CA LYS A 219 34.63 26.64 -28.96
C LYS A 219 34.38 26.99 -27.50
N GLY A 220 34.85 28.16 -27.08
CA GLY A 220 34.58 28.74 -25.76
C GLY A 220 33.43 29.75 -25.80
N SER A 221 32.68 29.86 -24.69
CA SER A 221 31.65 30.89 -24.54
C SER A 221 31.65 31.46 -23.13
N ALA A 222 31.49 32.77 -23.01
CA ALA A 222 31.32 33.48 -21.76
C ALA A 222 30.11 34.42 -21.83
N ILE A 223 29.55 34.71 -20.66
CA ILE A 223 28.57 35.77 -20.45
C ILE A 223 29.28 36.86 -19.66
N VAL A 224 29.28 38.07 -20.21
CA VAL A 224 29.87 39.26 -19.56
C VAL A 224 28.73 40.22 -19.23
N VAL A 225 28.64 40.62 -17.96
CA VAL A 225 27.69 41.62 -17.48
C VAL A 225 28.43 42.94 -17.31
N MET A 226 28.04 43.96 -18.07
CA MET A 226 28.59 45.31 -17.99
C MET A 226 27.84 46.15 -16.95
N GLY A 227 28.51 47.11 -16.31
CA GLY A 227 27.87 48.01 -15.35
C GLY A 227 26.87 48.99 -15.98
N THR A 228 27.04 49.33 -17.26
CA THR A 228 26.13 50.23 -17.98
C THR A 228 25.68 49.64 -19.32
N LYS A 229 24.46 50.00 -19.73
CA LYS A 229 23.89 49.60 -21.04
C LYS A 229 24.68 50.22 -22.20
N GLU A 230 25.19 51.43 -22.02
CA GLU A 230 26.01 52.14 -23.00
C GLU A 230 27.34 51.42 -23.23
N ALA A 231 27.99 50.94 -22.16
CA ALA A 231 29.21 50.14 -22.27
C ALA A 231 28.99 48.84 -23.06
N ALA A 232 27.83 48.19 -22.89
CA ALA A 232 27.47 47.02 -23.68
C ALA A 232 27.28 47.35 -25.16
N LEU A 233 26.66 48.49 -25.50
CA LEU A 233 26.49 48.92 -26.89
C LEU A 233 27.81 49.29 -27.55
N LEU A 234 28.72 49.97 -26.85
CA LEU A 234 30.06 50.31 -27.35
C LEU A 234 30.89 49.05 -27.65
N ALA A 235 30.79 48.03 -26.79
CA ALA A 235 31.47 46.75 -27.00
C ALA A 235 30.93 45.99 -28.23
N ILE A 236 29.62 46.09 -28.52
CA ILE A 236 29.01 45.51 -29.73
C ILE A 236 29.41 46.32 -30.98
N GLN A 237 29.39 47.65 -30.89
CA GLN A 237 29.68 48.53 -32.01
C GLN A 237 31.16 48.44 -32.44
N ASN A 238 32.07 48.16 -31.50
CA ASN A 238 33.50 48.03 -31.75
C ASN A 238 33.97 46.57 -31.88
N HIS A 239 33.12 45.70 -32.45
CA HIS A 239 33.39 44.27 -32.69
C HIS A 239 34.71 44.01 -33.43
N PHE A 240 35.16 44.97 -34.25
CA PHE A 240 36.41 44.91 -35.01
C PHE A 240 37.69 44.92 -34.17
N SER A 241 37.66 45.46 -32.94
CA SER A 241 38.84 45.48 -32.05
C SER A 241 38.99 44.20 -31.22
N LEU A 242 38.01 43.29 -31.30
CA LEU A 242 37.92 42.12 -30.44
C LEU A 242 38.19 40.81 -31.19
N PHE A 243 38.46 40.82 -32.50
CA PHE A 243 38.85 39.63 -33.24
C PHE A 243 40.02 38.92 -32.55
N PRO A 244 39.90 37.63 -32.18
CA PRO A 244 38.95 36.59 -32.64
C PRO A 244 37.67 36.36 -31.78
N LEU A 245 37.28 37.28 -30.89
CA LEU A 245 36.06 37.19 -30.07
C LEU A 245 34.83 37.69 -30.83
N ASN A 246 33.78 36.89 -30.84
CA ASN A 246 32.47 37.26 -31.35
C ASN A 246 31.55 37.68 -30.18
N VAL A 247 31.17 38.95 -30.16
CA VAL A 247 30.28 39.54 -29.15
C VAL A 247 28.88 39.72 -29.74
N ALA A 248 27.86 39.12 -29.12
CA ALA A 248 26.46 39.22 -29.54
C ALA A 248 25.56 39.66 -28.39
N PRO A 249 24.55 40.53 -28.64
CA PRO A 249 23.50 40.80 -27.67
C PRO A 249 22.67 39.52 -27.45
N VAL A 250 22.20 39.31 -26.22
CA VAL A 250 21.30 38.20 -25.90
C VAL A 250 19.89 38.54 -26.42
N GLN A 251 19.60 38.19 -27.67
CA GLN A 251 18.27 38.35 -28.29
C GLN A 251 17.32 37.20 -27.94
N GLU A 252 16.06 37.56 -27.68
CA GLU A 252 14.96 36.65 -27.37
C GLU A 252 14.62 35.77 -28.58
N SER A 253 14.83 34.46 -28.49
CA SER A 253 14.28 33.52 -29.47
C SER A 253 12.77 33.37 -29.22
N GLY A 254 11.99 34.21 -29.90
CA GLY A 254 10.59 33.95 -30.23
C GLY A 254 10.47 32.70 -31.12
N GLY A 255 9.36 32.00 -31.00
CA GLY A 255 9.25 30.58 -31.33
C GLY A 255 9.00 30.18 -32.79
N LEU A 256 8.97 28.83 -32.92
CA LEU A 256 8.49 27.95 -34.01
C LEU A 256 9.49 27.73 -35.19
N PRO A 257 9.59 26.50 -35.78
CA PRO A 257 8.49 25.59 -36.09
C PRO A 257 8.66 24.11 -35.72
N ALA A 258 7.53 23.41 -35.65
CA ALA A 258 7.45 21.95 -35.59
C ALA A 258 7.90 21.31 -36.90
N ARG A 259 8.66 20.21 -36.82
CA ARG A 259 8.99 19.32 -37.93
C ARG A 259 8.42 17.92 -37.62
N PRO A 260 7.77 17.23 -38.57
CA PRO A 260 7.19 15.93 -38.33
C PRO A 260 8.24 14.83 -38.57
N SER A 261 8.29 13.85 -37.67
CA SER A 261 8.98 12.57 -37.88
C SER A 261 8.14 11.47 -37.24
N GLN A 262 7.44 10.72 -38.08
CA GLN A 262 7.80 9.35 -38.48
C GLN A 262 7.18 8.29 -37.57
N THR A 263 6.25 7.58 -38.18
CA THR A 263 5.79 6.23 -37.88
C THR A 263 6.95 5.28 -37.59
N HIS A 264 6.83 4.51 -36.51
CA HIS A 264 7.54 3.24 -36.38
C HIS A 264 6.59 2.17 -35.84
N GLU A 265 6.67 1.02 -36.50
CA GLU A 265 5.77 -0.12 -36.44
C GLU A 265 5.74 -0.80 -35.07
N SER A 266 4.55 -1.21 -34.64
CA SER A 266 4.33 -2.12 -33.51
C SER A 266 4.58 -3.57 -33.95
N ARG A 267 5.79 -4.07 -33.69
CA ARG A 267 6.11 -5.49 -33.73
C ARG A 267 5.59 -6.15 -32.45
N ALA A 268 4.41 -6.77 -32.53
CA ALA A 268 3.89 -7.64 -31.49
C ALA A 268 4.72 -8.94 -31.46
N SER A 269 5.38 -9.19 -30.32
CA SER A 269 6.01 -10.46 -29.97
C SER A 269 4.94 -11.43 -29.46
N ASN A 270 4.71 -12.51 -30.19
CA ASN A 270 3.98 -13.67 -29.69
C ASN A 270 4.80 -14.34 -28.57
N ILE A 271 4.24 -14.35 -27.36
CA ILE A 271 4.64 -15.26 -26.28
C ILE A 271 3.33 -15.88 -25.78
N ASP A 272 2.99 -17.02 -26.38
CA ASP A 272 1.83 -17.83 -26.01
C ASP A 272 2.12 -18.55 -24.69
N GLY A 273 1.36 -18.18 -23.65
CA GLY A 273 1.28 -18.90 -22.39
C GLY A 273 0.16 -19.94 -22.44
N THR A 274 0.43 -21.13 -23.00
CA THR A 274 -0.54 -22.22 -23.11
C THR A 274 -0.49 -23.25 -21.96
N GLY A 275 0.41 -23.07 -20.99
CA GLY A 275 0.61 -24.09 -19.95
C GLY A 275 -0.44 -24.16 -18.83
N PHE A 276 -1.23 -23.11 -18.63
CA PHE A 276 -2.12 -23.00 -17.47
C PHE A 276 -3.53 -23.55 -17.73
N SER A 277 -4.10 -23.27 -18.90
CA SER A 277 -5.46 -23.65 -19.27
C SER A 277 -5.65 -25.17 -19.44
N ASP A 278 -4.63 -25.88 -19.93
CA ASP A 278 -4.70 -27.34 -20.13
C ASP A 278 -4.67 -28.11 -18.81
N LEU A 279 -3.98 -27.56 -17.81
CA LEU A 279 -3.89 -28.13 -16.47
C LEU A 279 -5.22 -27.96 -15.72
N GLU A 280 -5.85 -26.78 -15.84
CA GLU A 280 -7.18 -26.53 -15.29
C GLU A 280 -8.24 -27.44 -15.93
N ALA A 281 -8.21 -27.62 -17.25
CA ALA A 281 -9.14 -28.50 -17.97
C ALA A 281 -8.98 -29.98 -17.57
N SER A 282 -7.75 -30.40 -17.27
CA SER A 282 -7.45 -31.76 -16.80
C SER A 282 -7.96 -32.02 -15.37
N VAL A 283 -7.79 -31.04 -14.48
CA VAL A 283 -8.29 -31.11 -13.10
C VAL A 283 -9.83 -31.13 -13.08
N PHE A 284 -10.48 -30.31 -13.91
CA PHE A 284 -11.94 -30.23 -13.97
C PHE A 284 -12.59 -31.54 -14.44
N ARG A 285 -11.97 -32.23 -15.42
CA ARG A 285 -12.43 -33.55 -15.88
C ARG A 285 -12.31 -34.62 -14.79
N LYS A 286 -11.19 -34.65 -14.05
CA LYS A 286 -11.01 -35.59 -12.94
C LYS A 286 -12.04 -35.38 -11.82
N LEU A 287 -12.40 -34.13 -11.56
CA LEU A 287 -13.42 -33.82 -10.54
C LEU A 287 -14.81 -34.31 -10.95
N GLN A 288 -15.21 -34.11 -12.22
CA GLN A 288 -16.48 -34.62 -12.74
C GLN A 288 -16.56 -36.15 -12.72
N GLU A 289 -15.47 -36.84 -13.07
CA GLU A 289 -15.44 -38.31 -13.05
C GLU A 289 -15.58 -38.87 -11.63
N ALA A 290 -14.92 -38.23 -10.66
CA ALA A 290 -15.05 -38.58 -9.24
C ALA A 290 -16.48 -38.36 -8.71
N GLN A 291 -17.17 -37.32 -9.18
CA GLN A 291 -18.57 -37.07 -8.81
C GLN A 291 -19.52 -38.12 -9.41
N LYS A 292 -19.32 -38.50 -10.69
CA LYS A 292 -20.12 -39.55 -11.33
C LYS A 292 -19.93 -40.91 -10.65
N ARG A 293 -18.70 -41.25 -10.25
CA ARG A 293 -18.42 -42.49 -9.50
C ARG A 293 -19.12 -42.54 -8.13
N LYS A 294 -19.36 -41.39 -7.50
CA LYS A 294 -20.10 -41.31 -6.22
C LYS A 294 -21.63 -41.38 -6.38
N GLN A 295 -22.15 -41.21 -7.60
CA GLN A 295 -23.59 -41.28 -7.87
C GLN A 295 -24.03 -42.65 -8.42
N CYS A 296 -23.11 -43.46 -8.94
CA CYS A 296 -23.39 -44.78 -9.52
C CYS A 296 -22.96 -45.97 -8.64
N GLY A 297 -22.64 -45.76 -7.35
CA GLY A 297 -22.36 -46.81 -6.38
C GLY A 297 -23.15 -46.57 -5.11
#